data_AF-A0A2E3EHB3-F1
#
_entry.id   AF-A0A2E3EHB3-F1
#
_cell.length_a   1.000
_cell.length_b   1.000
_cell.length_c   1.000
_cell.angle_alpha   90.00
_cell.angle_beta   90.00
_cell.angle_gamma   90.00
#
_symmetry.space_group_name_H-M   'P 1'
#
loop_
_entity.id
_entity.type
_entity.pdbx_description
1 polymer ?
#
loop_
_entity_poly.entity_id
_entity_poly.type
_entity_poly.pdbx_seq_one_letter_code
_entity_poly.pdbx_strand_id
1 'polypeptide(L)'
;EGPKNDRILAFSDKDNDGKADKVDIYHEGETHTMSIKSNGKGSTYVATRAEIFRLDDNDNDGIADSKENLITLKTPGKYPHNGLCGLVLTSDHSRLYFGLGENLGKDYEIISYSGQKEVTILKGGGEGGNIYSYSLSDGSLSKIATGFWNPFGICLTKEGEMFAVDNDPDQKPPNRLLKIVPGGDYGYQFRYGRPGTNPLQAWDGELPGTLPMICGTGEAACSVIPYGEHLWVSSWALGQIEEYKLTKKGSNYSATMKTIVKGDASFRPVDFAHAEDGSVFFTDWVNASYQLHGQGKVWKLIPLNGKGKKPEKHKAMVDEISPGKQEAKSLKQINSNRFELASFFWHSKRPGNKTKFLWEALSENSRIALLTAAKWDERKDQEQILKAINGPSKKVQVAAIRIIADENMKQFQEPLEKILGSADPNSQLFKVTESAIKELKK
;
A
#
# COMPACT_ATOMS: atom_id res chain seq x y z
N GLU A 1 -26.44 16.71 -16.77
CA GLU A 1 -25.12 17.11 -17.29
C GLU A 1 -24.26 17.60 -16.13
N GLY A 2 -22.94 17.46 -16.20
CA GLY A 2 -22.02 17.87 -15.13
C GLY A 2 -20.72 18.45 -15.66
N PRO A 3 -19.81 18.89 -14.78
CA PRO A 3 -18.54 19.49 -15.18
C PRO A 3 -17.69 18.50 -15.98
N LYS A 4 -16.89 19.03 -16.91
CA LYS A 4 -15.97 18.23 -17.75
C LYS A 4 -14.78 17.66 -16.97
N ASN A 5 -14.34 18.40 -15.96
CA ASN A 5 -13.16 18.10 -15.14
C ASN A 5 -13.59 17.91 -13.67
N ASP A 6 -12.74 17.25 -12.91
CA ASP A 6 -12.93 17.03 -11.47
C ASP A 6 -12.79 18.35 -10.70
N ARG A 7 -13.50 18.43 -9.57
CA ARG A 7 -13.52 19.60 -8.68
C ARG A 7 -13.34 19.16 -7.23
N ILE A 8 -12.67 20.00 -6.46
CA ILE A 8 -12.61 19.91 -4.99
C ILE A 8 -13.56 20.99 -4.47
N LEU A 9 -14.50 20.58 -3.64
CA LEU A 9 -15.53 21.46 -3.07
C LEU A 9 -15.24 21.71 -1.59
N ALA A 10 -15.43 22.95 -1.16
CA ALA A 10 -15.41 23.33 0.24
C ALA A 10 -16.84 23.55 0.74
N PHE A 11 -17.17 22.95 1.89
CA PHE A 11 -18.50 23.01 2.49
C PHE A 11 -18.41 23.77 3.81
N SER A 12 -19.23 24.80 3.98
CA SER A 12 -19.31 25.60 5.20
C SER A 12 -20.66 25.42 5.89
N ASP A 13 -20.62 25.13 7.18
CA ASP A 13 -21.76 25.07 8.09
C ASP A 13 -21.62 26.25 9.09
N LYS A 14 -22.39 27.32 8.86
CA LYS A 14 -22.28 28.59 9.58
C LYS A 14 -23.16 28.63 10.82
N ASP A 15 -24.26 27.89 10.83
CA ASP A 15 -25.18 27.80 11.96
C ASP A 15 -24.91 26.60 12.89
N ASN A 16 -23.97 25.72 12.49
CA ASN A 16 -23.54 24.51 13.20
C ASN A 16 -24.66 23.46 13.34
N ASP A 17 -25.61 23.40 12.41
CA ASP A 17 -26.67 22.39 12.39
C ASP A 17 -26.21 21.01 11.86
N GLY A 18 -24.96 20.93 11.37
CA GLY A 18 -24.37 19.73 10.78
C GLY A 18 -24.59 19.59 9.28
N LYS A 19 -25.18 20.60 8.63
CA LYS A 19 -25.39 20.66 7.18
C LYS A 19 -24.66 21.86 6.59
N ALA A 20 -24.26 21.73 5.34
CA ALA A 20 -23.58 22.81 4.64
C ALA A 20 -24.60 23.89 4.21
N ASP A 21 -24.36 25.13 4.62
CA ASP A 21 -25.07 26.33 4.16
C ASP A 21 -24.52 26.85 2.83
N LYS A 22 -23.22 26.64 2.60
CA LYS A 22 -22.50 27.12 1.43
C LYS A 22 -21.60 26.05 0.87
N VAL A 23 -21.56 25.97 -0.45
CA VAL A 23 -20.65 25.09 -1.21
C VAL A 23 -19.86 25.96 -2.17
N ASP A 24 -18.54 25.98 -2.00
CA ASP A 24 -17.60 26.72 -2.83
C ASP A 24 -16.73 25.74 -3.64
N ILE A 25 -16.17 26.23 -4.75
CA ILE A 25 -15.16 25.49 -5.51
C ILE A 25 -13.80 25.89 -4.95
N TYR A 26 -13.16 24.98 -4.23
CA TYR A 26 -11.81 25.18 -3.70
C TYR A 26 -10.75 25.08 -4.80
N HIS A 27 -10.93 24.13 -5.72
CA HIS A 27 -10.06 23.89 -6.87
C HIS A 27 -10.79 23.13 -7.97
N GLU A 28 -10.44 23.37 -9.23
CA GLU A 28 -11.00 22.63 -10.37
C GLU A 28 -10.04 22.52 -11.55
N GLY A 29 -10.40 21.65 -12.51
CA GLY A 29 -9.65 21.47 -13.76
C GLY A 29 -8.81 20.19 -13.79
N GLU A 30 -8.87 19.39 -12.74
CA GLU A 30 -8.14 18.13 -12.63
C GLU A 30 -8.85 16.98 -13.36
N THR A 31 -8.12 15.89 -13.59
CA THR A 31 -8.67 14.66 -14.18
C THR A 31 -8.24 13.46 -13.37
N HIS A 32 -9.20 12.58 -13.07
CA HIS A 32 -8.97 11.37 -12.30
C HIS A 32 -8.42 11.67 -10.91
N THR A 33 -9.02 12.61 -10.19
CA THR A 33 -8.72 12.87 -8.78
C THR A 33 -9.14 11.68 -7.92
N MET A 34 -8.21 11.14 -7.13
CA MET A 34 -8.38 9.90 -6.38
C MET A 34 -8.42 10.11 -4.86
N SER A 35 -7.58 10.99 -4.30
CA SER A 35 -7.49 11.17 -2.85
C SER A 35 -7.18 12.62 -2.49
N ILE A 36 -7.70 13.08 -1.35
CA ILE A 36 -7.41 14.40 -0.80
C ILE A 36 -7.03 14.30 0.67
N LYS A 37 -6.08 15.12 1.13
CA LYS A 37 -5.67 15.19 2.53
C LYS A 37 -5.37 16.61 2.95
N SER A 38 -6.16 17.14 3.89
CA SER A 38 -5.90 18.47 4.47
C SER A 38 -4.66 18.45 5.36
N ASN A 39 -3.90 19.54 5.31
CA ASN A 39 -2.77 19.86 6.19
C ASN A 39 -3.18 20.66 7.44
N GLY A 40 -4.44 21.13 7.51
CA GLY A 40 -4.95 21.98 8.59
C GLY A 40 -4.34 23.39 8.67
N LYS A 41 -3.55 23.82 7.68
CA LYS A 41 -2.85 25.11 7.63
C LYS A 41 -2.99 25.78 6.25
N GLY A 42 -4.20 25.83 5.71
CA GLY A 42 -4.46 26.34 4.35
C GLY A 42 -4.00 25.41 3.22
N SER A 43 -3.15 24.40 3.47
CA SER A 43 -2.75 23.46 2.44
C SER A 43 -3.61 22.21 2.33
N THR A 44 -3.77 21.70 1.11
CA THR A 44 -4.41 20.41 0.80
C THR A 44 -3.53 19.60 -0.16
N TYR A 45 -3.25 18.36 0.18
CA TYR A 45 -2.57 17.42 -0.72
C TYR A 45 -3.61 16.67 -1.54
N VAL A 46 -3.35 16.53 -2.83
CA VAL A 46 -4.27 15.90 -3.79
C VAL A 46 -3.49 14.87 -4.59
N ALA A 47 -4.05 13.67 -4.70
CA ALA A 47 -3.58 12.65 -5.63
C ALA A 47 -4.57 12.58 -6.79
N THR A 48 -4.07 12.70 -8.01
CA THR A 48 -4.73 12.18 -9.20
C THR A 48 -4.13 10.84 -9.56
N ARG A 49 -4.64 10.19 -10.60
CA ARG A 49 -3.99 9.01 -11.18
C ARG A 49 -2.49 9.23 -11.44
N ALA A 50 -2.09 10.43 -11.90
CA ALA A 50 -0.79 10.69 -12.50
C ALA A 50 0.13 11.61 -11.69
N GLU A 51 -0.38 12.33 -10.70
CA GLU A 51 0.42 13.23 -9.89
C GLU A 51 -0.08 13.33 -8.45
N ILE A 52 0.82 13.71 -7.54
CA ILE A 52 0.48 14.21 -6.20
C ILE A 52 1.02 15.62 -6.08
N PHE A 53 0.14 16.55 -5.72
CA PHE A 53 0.47 17.96 -5.56
C PHE A 53 -0.11 18.53 -4.27
N ARG A 54 0.46 19.65 -3.82
CA ARG A 54 -0.06 20.48 -2.72
C ARG A 54 -0.74 21.71 -3.31
N LEU A 55 -1.95 21.98 -2.85
CA LEU A 55 -2.65 23.25 -3.03
C LEU A 55 -2.50 24.07 -1.77
N ASP A 56 -2.30 25.39 -1.90
CA ASP A 56 -2.21 26.31 -0.77
C ASP A 56 -3.21 27.45 -0.93
N ASP A 57 -4.05 27.63 0.08
CA ASP A 57 -4.91 28.80 0.32
C ASP A 57 -4.17 29.70 1.34
N ASN A 58 -3.59 30.80 0.84
CA ASN A 58 -2.70 31.67 1.61
C ASN A 58 -3.44 32.83 2.27
N ASP A 59 -4.60 33.21 1.74
CA ASP A 59 -5.41 34.31 2.28
C ASP A 59 -6.64 33.85 3.09
N ASN A 60 -6.86 32.54 3.14
CA ASN A 60 -7.96 31.85 3.83
C ASN A 60 -9.35 32.24 3.27
N ASP A 61 -9.45 32.55 1.98
CA ASP A 61 -10.73 32.82 1.32
C ASP A 61 -11.51 31.55 0.94
N GLY A 62 -10.89 30.37 1.11
CA GLY A 62 -11.47 29.07 0.78
C GLY A 62 -11.24 28.65 -0.68
N ILE A 63 -10.27 29.26 -1.37
CA ILE A 63 -9.85 28.94 -2.74
C ILE A 63 -8.33 28.70 -2.74
N ALA A 64 -7.86 27.73 -3.53
CA ALA A 64 -6.44 27.49 -3.68
C ALA A 64 -5.77 28.57 -4.56
N ASP A 65 -4.76 29.27 -4.02
CA ASP A 65 -3.98 30.28 -4.75
C ASP A 65 -2.85 29.69 -5.59
N SER A 66 -2.32 28.54 -5.15
CA SER A 66 -1.13 27.96 -5.77
C SER A 66 -1.15 26.43 -5.74
N LYS A 67 -0.42 25.84 -6.70
CA LYS A 67 -0.23 24.39 -6.88
C LYS A 67 1.26 24.08 -6.95
N GLU A 68 1.76 23.26 -6.04
CA GLU A 68 3.12 22.72 -6.04
C GLU A 68 3.08 21.21 -6.32
N ASN A 69 3.66 20.78 -7.44
CA ASN A 69 3.76 19.36 -7.77
C ASN A 69 4.86 18.67 -6.94
N LEU A 70 4.54 17.52 -6.35
CA LEU A 70 5.44 16.76 -5.46
C LEU A 70 5.87 15.44 -6.08
N ILE A 71 4.96 14.78 -6.79
CA ILE A 71 5.18 13.45 -7.40
C ILE A 71 4.54 13.42 -8.78
N THR A 72 5.25 12.84 -9.75
CA THR A 72 4.68 12.52 -11.07
C THR A 72 4.88 11.05 -11.39
N LEU A 73 3.82 10.39 -11.88
CA LEU A 73 3.81 9.04 -12.40
C LEU A 73 3.81 9.08 -13.94
N LYS A 74 4.93 8.71 -14.56
CA LYS A 74 5.03 8.52 -16.01
C LYS A 74 4.77 7.07 -16.36
N THR A 75 3.68 6.80 -17.07
CA THR A 75 3.33 5.42 -17.49
C THR A 75 2.33 5.43 -18.66
N PRO A 76 2.32 4.39 -19.52
CA PRO A 76 1.25 4.22 -20.51
C PRO A 76 -0.06 3.68 -19.91
N GLY A 77 -0.10 3.31 -18.63
CA GLY A 77 -1.33 2.92 -17.94
C GLY A 77 -2.35 4.08 -17.87
N LYS A 78 -3.62 3.79 -18.16
CA LYS A 78 -4.68 4.83 -18.27
C LYS A 78 -5.93 4.59 -17.42
N TYR A 79 -6.06 3.42 -16.78
CA TYR A 79 -7.20 3.16 -15.90
C TYR A 79 -7.10 4.05 -14.64
N PRO A 80 -8.14 4.82 -14.25
CA PRO A 80 -8.02 5.80 -13.16
C PRO A 80 -7.69 5.17 -11.79
N HIS A 81 -8.43 4.12 -11.40
CA HIS A 81 -8.44 3.59 -10.04
C HIS A 81 -7.27 2.66 -9.70
N ASN A 82 -6.21 2.64 -10.52
CA ASN A 82 -4.97 1.90 -10.24
C ASN A 82 -3.70 2.78 -10.36
N GLY A 83 -3.88 4.11 -10.27
CA GLY A 83 -2.79 5.09 -10.19
C GLY A 83 -2.41 5.43 -8.75
N LEU A 84 -1.94 6.66 -8.53
CA LEU A 84 -1.61 7.18 -7.21
C LEU A 84 -2.87 7.40 -6.36
N CYS A 85 -2.86 6.95 -5.11
CA CYS A 85 -4.00 7.02 -4.19
C CYS A 85 -3.55 6.90 -2.72
N GLY A 86 -4.50 6.95 -1.78
CA GLY A 86 -4.30 6.63 -0.37
C GLY A 86 -3.29 7.55 0.32
N LEU A 87 -3.66 8.81 0.60
CA LEU A 87 -2.72 9.79 1.17
C LEU A 87 -2.72 9.79 2.70
N VAL A 88 -1.53 9.66 3.31
CA VAL A 88 -1.32 9.84 4.75
C VAL A 88 -0.16 10.80 5.02
N LEU A 89 -0.49 11.96 5.56
CA LEU A 89 0.46 12.98 6.01
C LEU A 89 0.73 12.83 7.51
N THR A 90 1.98 12.73 7.97
CA THR A 90 2.28 12.62 9.42
C THR A 90 1.95 13.91 10.18
N SER A 91 1.60 13.79 11.48
CA SER A 91 1.22 14.94 12.31
C SER A 91 2.37 15.93 12.57
N ASP A 92 3.62 15.47 12.44
CA ASP A 92 4.82 16.30 12.53
C ASP A 92 5.25 16.87 11.17
N HIS A 93 4.49 16.60 10.10
CA HIS A 93 4.76 17.01 8.72
C HIS A 93 6.14 16.57 8.22
N SER A 94 6.69 15.47 8.75
CA SER A 94 7.95 14.90 8.29
C SER A 94 7.78 14.07 7.01
N ARG A 95 6.65 13.38 6.84
CA ARG A 95 6.43 12.43 5.74
C ARG A 95 5.03 12.46 5.16
N LEU A 96 4.97 12.19 3.87
CA LEU A 96 3.77 11.82 3.13
C LEU A 96 3.90 10.37 2.64
N TYR A 97 2.95 9.53 2.99
CA TYR A 97 2.83 8.17 2.47
C TYR A 97 1.71 8.10 1.45
N PHE A 98 1.90 7.26 0.42
CA PHE A 98 0.91 7.06 -0.62
C PHE A 98 1.01 5.69 -1.29
N GLY A 99 -0.10 5.23 -1.85
CA GLY A 99 -0.21 4.00 -2.64
C GLY A 99 -0.12 4.23 -4.14
N LEU A 100 0.23 3.17 -4.86
CA LEU A 100 0.11 3.02 -6.31
C LEU A 100 -0.54 1.66 -6.57
N GLY A 101 -1.62 1.62 -7.35
CA GLY A 101 -2.23 0.36 -7.78
C GLY A 101 -1.39 -0.42 -8.80
N GLU A 102 -1.90 -1.57 -9.25
CA GLU A 102 -1.18 -2.48 -10.16
C GLU A 102 -0.82 -1.91 -11.54
N ASN A 103 -1.35 -0.73 -11.88
CA ASN A 103 -0.98 0.06 -13.07
C ASN A 103 -1.05 -0.72 -14.40
N LEU A 104 -1.95 -1.69 -14.53
CA LEU A 104 -2.07 -2.62 -15.67
C LEU A 104 -0.77 -3.40 -15.94
N GLY A 105 0.06 -3.56 -14.91
CA GLY A 105 1.41 -4.11 -14.99
C GLY A 105 2.36 -3.38 -15.94
N LYS A 106 2.04 -2.15 -16.35
CA LYS A 106 2.88 -1.37 -17.26
C LYS A 106 4.10 -0.82 -16.54
N ASP A 107 5.17 -0.69 -17.30
CA ASP A 107 6.36 0.03 -16.86
C ASP A 107 6.00 1.45 -16.46
N TYR A 108 6.67 1.94 -15.41
CA TYR A 108 6.47 3.28 -14.91
C TYR A 108 7.75 3.88 -14.33
N GLU A 109 7.79 5.21 -14.34
CA GLU A 109 8.71 6.00 -13.53
C GLU A 109 7.89 6.84 -12.56
N ILE A 110 8.29 6.85 -11.29
CA ILE A 110 7.77 7.77 -10.29
C ILE A 110 8.87 8.75 -9.91
N ILE A 111 8.58 10.03 -10.11
CA ILE A 111 9.54 11.13 -9.97
C ILE A 111 9.07 11.99 -8.81
N SER A 112 9.97 12.25 -7.85
CA SER A 112 9.71 13.19 -6.76
C SER A 112 10.39 14.53 -6.96
N TYR A 113 9.77 15.57 -6.43
CA TYR A 113 10.21 16.95 -6.55
C TYR A 113 10.41 17.60 -5.18
N SER A 114 11.31 18.57 -5.09
CA SER A 114 11.38 19.54 -3.98
C SER A 114 11.44 20.93 -4.61
N GLY A 115 10.33 21.68 -4.49
CA GLY A 115 10.08 22.81 -5.39
C GLY A 115 10.12 22.37 -6.85
N GLN A 116 10.91 23.04 -7.68
CA GLN A 116 11.05 22.73 -9.11
C GLN A 116 12.11 21.65 -9.41
N LYS A 117 12.82 21.15 -8.41
CA LYS A 117 13.96 20.24 -8.61
C LYS A 117 13.51 18.78 -8.52
N GLU A 118 13.88 17.97 -9.51
CA GLU A 118 13.78 16.51 -9.42
C GLU A 118 14.76 15.97 -8.37
N VAL A 119 14.27 15.13 -7.46
CA VAL A 119 15.04 14.59 -6.32
C VAL A 119 15.29 13.10 -6.45
N THR A 120 14.24 12.30 -6.69
CA THR A 120 14.34 10.85 -6.80
C THR A 120 13.54 10.35 -8.00
N ILE A 121 14.08 9.37 -8.72
CA ILE A 121 13.38 8.64 -9.77
C ILE A 121 13.42 7.16 -9.41
N LEU A 122 12.25 6.54 -9.21
CA LEU A 122 12.13 5.09 -9.03
C LEU A 122 11.42 4.50 -10.25
N LYS A 123 11.82 3.29 -10.64
CA LYS A 123 11.25 2.54 -11.76
C LYS A 123 10.56 1.28 -11.27
N GLY A 124 9.57 0.84 -12.02
CA GLY A 124 8.92 -0.45 -11.84
C GLY A 124 8.13 -0.86 -13.07
N GLY A 125 7.46 -2.01 -12.98
CA GLY A 125 6.68 -2.64 -14.03
C GLY A 125 6.29 -4.06 -13.63
N GLY A 126 4.99 -4.35 -13.62
CA GLY A 126 4.48 -5.71 -13.42
C GLY A 126 4.63 -6.33 -12.02
N GLU A 127 5.26 -5.67 -11.05
CA GLU A 127 5.36 -6.14 -9.66
C GLU A 127 4.06 -6.02 -8.85
N GLY A 128 3.02 -5.43 -9.45
CA GLY A 128 1.77 -5.09 -8.76
C GLY A 128 1.81 -3.68 -8.16
N GLY A 129 0.87 -3.42 -7.25
CA GLY A 129 0.79 -2.19 -6.49
C GLY A 129 1.87 -2.08 -5.42
N ASN A 130 2.11 -0.84 -4.98
CA ASN A 130 3.20 -0.44 -4.10
C ASN A 130 2.76 0.63 -3.10
N ILE A 131 3.51 0.79 -2.01
CA ILE A 131 3.38 1.92 -1.08
C ILE A 131 4.73 2.63 -0.99
N TYR A 132 4.68 3.97 -0.98
CA TYR A 132 5.85 4.84 -0.95
C TYR A 132 5.84 5.78 0.27
N SER A 133 7.04 6.25 0.62
CA SER A 133 7.32 7.24 1.65
C SER A 133 8.08 8.40 1.02
N TYR A 134 7.49 9.59 1.08
CA TYR A 134 8.06 10.85 0.61
C TYR A 134 8.42 11.73 1.81
N SER A 135 9.66 12.22 1.82
CA SER A 135 10.19 13.13 2.83
C SER A 135 9.83 14.58 2.49
N LEU A 136 9.09 15.25 3.37
CA LEU A 136 8.68 16.64 3.17
C LEU A 136 9.83 17.64 3.35
N SER A 137 10.94 17.24 3.99
CA SER A 137 12.08 18.13 4.21
C SER A 137 13.00 18.27 3.01
N ASP A 138 13.14 17.23 2.19
CA ASP A 138 14.13 17.19 1.10
C ASP A 138 13.60 16.60 -0.22
N GLY A 139 12.34 16.15 -0.25
CA GLY A 139 11.70 15.55 -1.42
C GLY A 139 12.18 14.13 -1.75
N SER A 140 12.98 13.50 -0.88
CA SER A 140 13.46 12.14 -1.12
C SER A 140 12.31 11.12 -1.08
N LEU A 141 12.35 10.15 -1.99
CA LEU A 141 11.31 9.13 -2.14
C LEU A 141 11.88 7.73 -1.88
N SER A 142 11.09 6.87 -1.24
CA SER A 142 11.43 5.45 -1.05
C SER A 142 10.21 4.55 -1.21
N LYS A 143 10.37 3.43 -1.90
CA LYS A 143 9.37 2.36 -1.89
C LYS A 143 9.50 1.55 -0.60
N ILE A 144 8.41 1.43 0.16
CA ILE A 144 8.41 0.77 1.48
C ILE A 144 7.77 -0.61 1.45
N ALA A 145 6.81 -0.85 0.56
CA ALA A 145 6.15 -2.15 0.42
C ALA A 145 5.68 -2.39 -1.01
N THR A 146 5.51 -3.67 -1.38
CA THR A 146 5.11 -4.14 -2.72
C THR A 146 4.19 -5.34 -2.59
N GLY A 147 3.55 -5.75 -3.68
CA GLY A 147 2.82 -7.02 -3.74
C GLY A 147 1.32 -6.87 -3.47
N PHE A 148 0.79 -5.69 -3.76
CA PHE A 148 -0.62 -5.35 -3.66
C PHE A 148 -1.29 -5.46 -5.03
N TRP A 149 -2.61 -5.59 -5.09
CA TRP A 149 -3.32 -5.33 -6.35
C TRP A 149 -3.68 -3.84 -6.44
N ASN A 150 -4.27 -3.27 -5.41
CA ASN A 150 -4.54 -1.85 -5.27
C ASN A 150 -4.65 -1.45 -3.78
N PRO A 151 -3.58 -0.94 -3.15
CA PRO A 151 -3.58 -0.50 -1.75
C PRO A 151 -4.28 0.87 -1.63
N PHE A 152 -5.59 0.88 -1.86
CA PHE A 152 -6.38 2.08 -2.17
C PHE A 152 -6.53 3.02 -0.96
N GLY A 153 -6.65 2.44 0.24
CA GLY A 153 -6.72 3.17 1.51
C GLY A 153 -5.58 2.77 2.43
N ILE A 154 -4.92 3.75 3.04
CA ILE A 154 -3.87 3.54 4.05
C ILE A 154 -4.09 4.46 5.25
N CYS A 155 -3.64 4.04 6.43
CA CYS A 155 -3.65 4.87 7.63
C CYS A 155 -2.45 4.61 8.55
N LEU A 156 -2.22 5.54 9.47
CA LEU A 156 -1.23 5.42 10.55
C LEU A 156 -1.91 5.55 11.91
N THR A 157 -1.47 4.76 12.89
CA THR A 157 -1.85 4.94 14.30
C THR A 157 -0.95 5.96 15.00
N LYS A 158 -1.28 6.32 16.24
CA LYS A 158 -0.43 7.18 17.08
C LYS A 158 0.95 6.56 17.38
N GLU A 159 1.04 5.24 17.38
CA GLU A 159 2.28 4.48 17.55
C GLU A 159 3.13 4.42 16.27
N GLY A 160 2.60 4.87 15.12
CA GLY A 160 3.28 4.76 13.84
C GLY A 160 3.18 3.36 13.24
N GLU A 161 2.16 2.57 13.57
CA GLU A 161 1.81 1.36 12.80
C GLU A 161 0.99 1.76 11.59
N MET A 162 1.33 1.21 10.42
CA MET A 162 0.58 1.44 9.19
C MET A 162 -0.33 0.26 8.88
N PHE A 163 -1.55 0.59 8.44
CA PHE A 163 -2.50 -0.37 7.90
C PHE A 163 -2.91 0.04 6.50
N ALA A 164 -3.26 -0.95 5.69
CA ALA A 164 -3.78 -0.74 4.35
C ALA A 164 -4.99 -1.64 4.10
N VAL A 165 -5.90 -1.16 3.26
CA VAL A 165 -6.87 -2.01 2.57
C VAL A 165 -6.43 -2.18 1.13
N ASP A 166 -6.46 -3.43 0.65
CA ASP A 166 -6.05 -3.81 -0.69
C ASP A 166 -7.18 -4.53 -1.41
N ASN A 167 -7.61 -4.01 -2.55
CA ASN A 167 -8.64 -4.69 -3.35
C ASN A 167 -8.08 -5.98 -3.94
N ASP A 168 -8.94 -6.95 -4.23
CA ASP A 168 -8.54 -8.22 -4.82
C ASP A 168 -8.69 -8.25 -6.35
N PRO A 169 -8.00 -9.17 -7.07
CA PRO A 169 -8.06 -9.26 -8.53
C PRO A 169 -9.36 -9.85 -9.11
N ASP A 170 -10.50 -9.67 -8.43
CA ASP A 170 -11.82 -10.26 -8.67
C ASP A 170 -11.88 -11.80 -8.53
N GLN A 171 -10.81 -12.50 -8.93
CA GLN A 171 -10.72 -13.97 -8.94
C GLN A 171 -10.01 -14.55 -7.70
N LYS A 172 -9.60 -13.68 -6.76
CA LYS A 172 -8.99 -14.07 -5.49
C LYS A 172 -9.57 -13.26 -4.32
N PRO A 173 -10.90 -13.28 -4.12
CA PRO A 173 -11.45 -12.71 -2.90
C PRO A 173 -10.87 -13.43 -1.67
N PRO A 174 -10.80 -12.76 -0.51
CA PRO A 174 -11.35 -11.43 -0.25
C PRO A 174 -10.36 -10.30 -0.57
N ASN A 175 -10.87 -9.06 -0.63
CA ASN A 175 -10.06 -7.85 -0.35
C ASN A 175 -9.35 -8.02 1.02
N ARG A 176 -8.19 -7.36 1.21
CA ARG A 176 -7.30 -7.63 2.35
C ARG A 176 -7.20 -6.43 3.29
N LEU A 177 -7.29 -6.68 4.59
CA LEU A 177 -6.79 -5.76 5.62
C LEU A 177 -5.37 -6.17 6.00
N LEU A 178 -4.41 -5.25 5.88
CA LEU A 178 -2.98 -5.54 5.98
C LEU A 178 -2.33 -4.65 7.06
N LYS A 179 -1.41 -5.21 7.85
CA LYS A 179 -0.38 -4.43 8.55
C LYS A 179 0.78 -4.22 7.60
N ILE A 180 1.23 -2.98 7.44
CA ILE A 180 2.34 -2.61 6.56
C ILE A 180 3.63 -2.46 7.36
N VAL A 181 4.70 -3.08 6.87
CA VAL A 181 6.07 -2.91 7.37
C VAL A 181 7.00 -2.60 6.20
N PRO A 182 8.08 -1.82 6.42
CA PRO A 182 9.10 -1.63 5.41
C PRO A 182 9.67 -2.98 4.98
N GLY A 183 9.92 -3.14 3.68
CA GLY A 183 10.39 -4.40 3.13
C GLY A 183 9.34 -5.47 2.89
N GLY A 184 8.07 -5.19 3.20
CA GLY A 184 6.98 -6.13 3.01
C GLY A 184 6.71 -6.45 1.53
N ASP A 185 6.69 -7.74 1.21
CA ASP A 185 6.15 -8.28 -0.04
C ASP A 185 4.82 -8.99 0.28
N TYR A 186 3.71 -8.47 -0.23
CA TYR A 186 2.36 -9.03 -0.03
C TYR A 186 1.93 -9.99 -1.15
N GLY A 187 2.85 -10.34 -2.06
CA GLY A 187 2.78 -11.54 -2.88
C GLY A 187 2.14 -11.41 -4.25
N TYR A 188 1.26 -10.44 -4.49
CA TYR A 188 0.65 -10.26 -5.81
C TYR A 188 1.64 -9.66 -6.80
N GLN A 189 1.70 -10.16 -8.04
CA GLN A 189 2.47 -9.55 -9.13
C GLN A 189 1.73 -9.63 -10.46
N PHE A 190 1.41 -8.48 -11.06
CA PHE A 190 0.62 -8.43 -12.29
C PHE A 190 1.27 -9.18 -13.46
N ARG A 191 2.62 -9.20 -13.53
CA ARG A 191 3.39 -9.86 -14.61
C ARG A 191 3.02 -11.33 -14.83
N TYR A 192 2.54 -12.01 -13.80
CA TYR A 192 2.15 -13.41 -13.86
C TYR A 192 0.68 -13.65 -14.19
N GLY A 193 -0.08 -12.56 -14.36
CA GLY A 193 -1.50 -12.57 -14.68
C GLY A 193 -2.29 -11.75 -13.68
N ARG A 194 -3.16 -10.88 -14.22
CA ARG A 194 -4.12 -10.09 -13.43
C ARG A 194 -4.95 -10.92 -12.44
N PRO A 195 -5.41 -12.15 -12.76
CA PRO A 195 -6.25 -12.94 -11.86
C PRO A 195 -5.63 -13.36 -10.52
N GLY A 196 -4.30 -13.28 -10.33
CA GLY A 196 -3.69 -13.69 -9.06
C GLY A 196 -3.60 -15.21 -8.85
N THR A 197 -3.75 -16.02 -9.89
CA THR A 197 -3.83 -17.49 -9.79
C THR A 197 -2.54 -18.22 -10.15
N ASN A 198 -1.52 -17.52 -10.64
CA ASN A 198 -0.24 -18.14 -11.00
C ASN A 198 0.49 -18.66 -9.74
N PRO A 199 1.14 -19.84 -9.77
CA PRO A 199 1.94 -20.36 -8.65
C PRO A 199 3.05 -19.45 -8.12
N LEU A 200 3.49 -18.44 -8.89
CA LEU A 200 4.49 -17.44 -8.50
C LEU A 200 3.90 -16.27 -7.70
N GLN A 201 2.57 -16.15 -7.65
CA GLN A 201 1.85 -15.15 -6.86
C GLN A 201 1.39 -15.74 -5.52
N ALA A 202 1.25 -14.89 -4.52
CA ALA A 202 0.64 -15.21 -3.24
C ALA A 202 -0.43 -14.19 -2.90
N TRP A 203 -1.46 -14.60 -2.16
CA TRP A 203 -2.52 -13.69 -1.70
C TRP A 203 -2.59 -13.56 -0.18
N ASP A 204 -2.27 -14.64 0.56
CA ASP A 204 -2.33 -14.68 2.02
C ASP A 204 -1.00 -15.16 2.63
N GLY A 205 0.11 -14.70 2.05
CA GLY A 205 1.43 -15.00 2.62
C GLY A 205 1.85 -16.47 2.51
N GLU A 206 1.25 -17.24 1.58
CA GLU A 206 1.46 -18.68 1.43
C GLU A 206 2.78 -19.05 0.74
N LEU A 207 3.42 -18.09 0.06
CA LEU A 207 4.77 -18.26 -0.51
C LEU A 207 5.84 -17.78 0.48
N PRO A 208 6.98 -18.50 0.58
CA PRO A 208 8.16 -18.01 1.30
C PRO A 208 8.52 -16.57 0.94
N GLY A 209 8.69 -15.74 1.97
CA GLY A 209 9.03 -14.31 1.84
C GLY A 209 7.84 -13.38 1.75
N THR A 210 6.62 -13.90 1.55
CA THR A 210 5.40 -13.08 1.50
C THR A 210 4.75 -12.94 2.87
N LEU A 211 4.12 -11.78 3.11
CA LEU A 211 3.44 -11.44 4.35
C LEU A 211 1.92 -11.66 4.23
N PRO A 212 1.28 -12.31 5.23
CA PRO A 212 -0.15 -12.60 5.21
C PRO A 212 -0.99 -11.37 5.57
N MET A 213 -2.29 -11.46 5.25
CA MET A 213 -3.24 -10.45 5.72
C MET A 213 -3.56 -10.60 7.21
N ILE A 214 -4.16 -9.56 7.81
CA ILE A 214 -4.77 -9.63 9.14
C ILE A 214 -6.06 -10.44 9.06
N CYS A 215 -6.90 -10.09 8.08
CA CYS A 215 -8.14 -10.76 7.70
C CYS A 215 -8.65 -10.19 6.37
N GLY A 216 -9.71 -10.78 5.83
CA GLY A 216 -10.43 -10.21 4.69
C GLY A 216 -11.28 -9.00 5.08
N THR A 217 -11.54 -8.13 4.10
CA THR A 217 -12.54 -7.05 4.18
C THR A 217 -13.74 -7.32 3.29
N GLY A 218 -14.73 -6.43 3.35
CA GLY A 218 -15.74 -6.33 2.31
C GLY A 218 -15.15 -6.01 0.93
N GLU A 219 -16.00 -6.10 -0.08
CA GLU A 219 -15.67 -5.89 -1.48
C GLU A 219 -15.43 -4.41 -1.81
N ALA A 220 -14.47 -4.12 -2.69
CA ALA A 220 -14.07 -2.77 -3.10
C ALA A 220 -13.82 -1.88 -1.87
N ALA A 221 -12.97 -2.35 -0.95
CA ALA A 221 -12.57 -1.57 0.21
C ALA A 221 -11.87 -0.27 -0.24
N CYS A 222 -12.34 0.88 0.25
CA CYS A 222 -11.88 2.18 -0.24
C CYS A 222 -10.94 2.90 0.74
N SER A 223 -11.28 2.92 2.02
CA SER A 223 -10.53 3.67 3.02
C SER A 223 -10.43 2.88 4.31
N VAL A 224 -9.40 3.19 5.09
CA VAL A 224 -9.19 2.65 6.42
C VAL A 224 -8.75 3.78 7.33
N ILE A 225 -9.28 3.85 8.55
CA ILE A 225 -8.88 4.83 9.57
C ILE A 225 -8.82 4.18 10.96
N PRO A 226 -7.93 4.63 11.86
CA PRO A 226 -8.01 4.27 13.26
C PRO A 226 -9.13 5.05 13.95
N TYR A 227 -9.98 4.37 14.73
CA TYR A 227 -11.01 4.99 15.55
C TYR A 227 -11.01 4.38 16.95
N GLY A 228 -10.29 5.02 17.88
CA GLY A 228 -9.98 4.43 19.19
C GLY A 228 -9.10 3.18 19.03
N GLU A 229 -9.52 2.07 19.61
CA GLU A 229 -8.79 0.79 19.57
C GLU A 229 -9.13 -0.07 18.34
N HIS A 230 -9.89 0.49 17.40
CA HIS A 230 -10.42 -0.22 16.23
C HIS A 230 -9.93 0.40 14.93
N LEU A 231 -10.01 -0.36 13.84
CA LEU A 231 -9.92 0.17 12.49
C LEU A 231 -11.30 0.20 11.86
N TRP A 232 -11.66 1.30 11.20
CA TRP A 232 -12.86 1.38 10.39
C TRP A 232 -12.49 1.30 8.92
N VAL A 233 -13.26 0.54 8.15
CA VAL A 233 -13.09 0.34 6.70
C VAL A 233 -14.40 0.64 5.99
N SER A 234 -14.33 1.33 4.85
CA SER A 234 -15.45 1.51 3.95
C SER A 234 -15.43 0.41 2.89
N SER A 235 -16.54 -0.33 2.77
CA SER A 235 -16.74 -1.29 1.68
C SER A 235 -17.78 -0.73 0.71
N TRP A 236 -17.29 -0.26 -0.43
CA TRP A 236 -18.09 0.41 -1.45
C TRP A 236 -19.10 -0.53 -2.09
N ALA A 237 -18.67 -1.75 -2.44
CA ALA A 237 -19.52 -2.70 -3.15
C ALA A 237 -20.57 -3.34 -2.22
N LEU A 238 -20.23 -3.58 -0.95
CA LEU A 238 -21.19 -4.09 0.04
C LEU A 238 -22.05 -2.99 0.66
N GLY A 239 -21.75 -1.70 0.43
CA GLY A 239 -22.53 -0.59 0.97
C GLY A 239 -22.54 -0.59 2.50
N GLN A 240 -21.34 -0.65 3.10
CA GLN A 240 -21.24 -0.68 4.56
C GLN A 240 -19.94 -0.07 5.07
N ILE A 241 -19.99 0.37 6.33
CA ILE A 241 -18.81 0.72 7.13
C ILE A 241 -18.58 -0.41 8.14
N GLU A 242 -17.37 -0.94 8.13
CA GLU A 242 -16.92 -2.10 8.87
C GLU A 242 -16.00 -1.64 10.00
N GLU A 243 -16.21 -2.14 11.21
CA GLU A 243 -15.32 -1.94 12.35
C GLU A 243 -14.56 -3.23 12.66
N TYR A 244 -13.25 -3.12 12.76
CA TYR A 244 -12.33 -4.21 13.07
C TYR A 244 -11.71 -4.02 14.45
N LYS A 245 -11.97 -4.97 15.33
CA LYS A 245 -11.27 -5.08 16.61
C LYS A 245 -10.02 -5.95 16.44
N LEU A 246 -8.85 -5.36 16.62
CA LEU A 246 -7.57 -6.05 16.46
C LEU A 246 -7.23 -6.88 17.69
N THR A 247 -6.63 -8.05 17.45
CA THR A 247 -6.01 -8.91 18.48
C THR A 247 -4.59 -9.22 18.04
N LYS A 248 -3.60 -8.80 18.84
CA LYS A 248 -2.18 -8.98 18.51
C LYS A 248 -1.81 -10.46 18.40
N LYS A 249 -1.07 -10.82 17.35
CA LYS A 249 -0.54 -12.17 17.08
C LYS A 249 0.91 -12.07 16.60
N GLY A 250 1.85 -12.19 17.53
CA GLY A 250 3.26 -11.92 17.25
C GLY A 250 3.46 -10.46 16.82
N SER A 251 4.04 -10.24 15.64
CA SER A 251 4.23 -8.90 15.06
C SER A 251 3.18 -8.52 14.02
N ASN A 252 2.12 -9.33 13.89
CA ASN A 252 0.91 -9.01 13.11
C ASN A 252 -0.33 -9.03 14.02
N TYR A 253 -1.51 -9.01 13.42
CA TYR A 253 -2.81 -9.05 14.08
C TYR A 253 -3.69 -10.15 13.47
N SER A 254 -4.70 -10.56 14.23
CA SER A 254 -5.98 -11.02 13.68
C SER A 254 -7.06 -10.03 14.04
N ALA A 255 -8.21 -10.04 13.36
CA ALA A 255 -9.30 -9.14 13.69
C ALA A 255 -10.68 -9.81 13.66
N THR A 256 -11.61 -9.25 14.43
CA THR A 256 -13.05 -9.54 14.32
C THR A 256 -13.76 -8.34 13.74
N MET A 257 -14.53 -8.56 12.67
CA MET A 257 -15.28 -7.51 11.97
C MET A 257 -16.71 -7.44 12.49
N LYS A 258 -17.26 -6.23 12.60
CA LYS A 258 -18.70 -5.98 12.67
C LYS A 258 -19.09 -4.82 11.77
N THR A 259 -20.30 -4.85 11.22
CA THR A 259 -20.86 -3.71 10.48
C THR A 259 -21.38 -2.65 11.46
N ILE A 260 -20.99 -1.39 11.28
CA ILE A 260 -21.47 -0.26 12.10
C ILE A 260 -22.43 0.67 11.36
N VAL A 261 -22.35 0.71 10.03
CA VAL A 261 -23.33 1.39 9.17
C VAL A 261 -23.60 0.49 7.99
N LYS A 262 -24.87 0.26 7.69
CA LYS A 262 -25.33 -0.50 6.52
C LYS A 262 -26.38 0.31 5.80
N GLY A 263 -26.17 0.52 4.51
CA GLY A 263 -27.19 1.16 3.66
C GLY A 263 -27.86 0.18 2.73
N ASP A 264 -28.70 0.72 1.85
CA ASP A 264 -29.34 -0.02 0.77
C ASP A 264 -28.45 -0.06 -0.49
N ALA A 265 -29.03 -0.39 -1.65
CA ALA A 265 -28.31 -0.43 -2.92
C ALA A 265 -27.75 0.95 -3.36
N SER A 266 -28.23 2.03 -2.75
CA SER A 266 -27.85 3.42 -3.04
C SER A 266 -26.90 4.01 -2.00
N PHE A 267 -26.17 3.16 -1.27
CA PHE A 267 -25.18 3.56 -0.28
C PHE A 267 -23.85 2.90 -0.59
N ARG A 268 -22.85 3.71 -0.92
CA ARG A 268 -21.51 3.28 -1.38
C ARG A 268 -20.43 4.17 -0.74
N PRO A 269 -20.11 3.93 0.54
CA PRO A 269 -19.15 4.75 1.28
C PRO A 269 -17.74 4.61 0.70
N VAL A 270 -16.96 5.70 0.66
CA VAL A 270 -15.62 5.73 0.05
C VAL A 270 -14.55 6.18 1.04
N ASP A 271 -14.44 7.46 1.37
CA ASP A 271 -13.32 7.96 2.18
C ASP A 271 -13.80 8.63 3.48
N PHE A 272 -12.94 8.64 4.49
CA PHE A 272 -13.22 9.15 5.83
C PHE A 272 -12.37 10.39 6.18
N ALA A 273 -12.96 11.29 6.96
CA ALA A 273 -12.23 12.35 7.64
C ALA A 273 -12.70 12.46 9.10
N HIS A 274 -11.74 12.44 10.04
CA HIS A 274 -12.05 12.68 11.45
C HIS A 274 -12.28 14.16 11.71
N ALA A 275 -13.30 14.47 12.48
CA ALA A 275 -13.52 15.80 13.04
C ALA A 275 -12.96 15.90 14.47
N GLU A 276 -12.67 17.12 14.92
CA GLU A 276 -12.11 17.37 16.26
C GLU A 276 -13.07 17.04 17.41
N ASP A 277 -14.38 17.04 17.13
CA ASP A 277 -15.44 16.63 18.06
C ASP A 277 -15.54 15.08 18.20
N GLY A 278 -14.76 14.34 17.41
CA GLY A 278 -14.75 12.87 17.37
C GLY A 278 -15.84 12.26 16.50
N SER A 279 -16.61 13.07 15.76
CA SER A 279 -17.42 12.58 14.65
C SER A 279 -16.54 12.22 13.45
N VAL A 280 -17.10 11.44 12.52
CA VAL A 280 -16.43 11.04 11.29
C VAL A 280 -17.26 11.48 10.10
N PHE A 281 -16.68 12.30 9.24
CA PHE A 281 -17.24 12.58 7.93
C PHE A 281 -16.87 11.49 6.95
N PHE A 282 -17.76 11.16 6.02
CA PHE A 282 -17.42 10.26 4.92
C PHE A 282 -18.16 10.59 3.63
N THR A 283 -17.53 10.27 2.51
CA THR A 283 -18.10 10.42 1.16
C THR A 283 -18.87 9.18 0.75
N ASP A 284 -19.91 9.36 -0.05
CA ASP A 284 -20.78 8.31 -0.54
C ASP A 284 -21.11 8.52 -2.02
N TRP A 285 -20.79 7.51 -2.82
CA TRP A 285 -21.04 7.52 -4.27
C TRP A 285 -22.51 7.37 -4.63
N VAL A 286 -23.33 6.86 -3.72
CA VAL A 286 -24.77 6.54 -3.87
C VAL A 286 -25.17 5.62 -5.04
N ASN A 287 -24.27 5.36 -5.99
CA ASN A 287 -24.49 4.53 -7.17
C ASN A 287 -23.14 3.94 -7.61
N ALA A 288 -23.17 2.83 -8.34
CA ALA A 288 -22.00 2.18 -8.92
C ALA A 288 -21.41 2.92 -10.14
N SER A 289 -22.11 3.93 -10.67
CA SER A 289 -21.67 4.72 -11.83
C SER A 289 -20.41 5.54 -11.52
N TYR A 290 -19.49 5.63 -12.48
CA TYR A 290 -18.37 6.58 -12.42
C TYR A 290 -18.81 8.04 -12.59
N GLN A 291 -19.95 8.27 -13.25
CA GLN A 291 -20.52 9.60 -13.44
C GLN A 291 -21.68 9.80 -12.45
N LEU A 292 -21.45 10.64 -11.43
CA LEU A 292 -22.33 10.84 -10.26
C LEU A 292 -22.76 12.30 -10.07
N HIS A 293 -22.83 13.07 -11.17
CA HIS A 293 -23.11 14.50 -11.10
C HIS A 293 -24.40 14.79 -10.32
N GLY A 294 -24.27 15.58 -9.25
CA GLY A 294 -25.37 16.00 -8.39
C GLY A 294 -25.94 14.93 -7.45
N GLN A 295 -25.35 13.73 -7.42
CA GLN A 295 -25.89 12.60 -6.65
C GLN A 295 -25.06 12.26 -5.40
N GLY A 296 -23.74 12.44 -5.47
CA GLY A 296 -22.83 12.10 -4.37
C GLY A 296 -23.17 12.83 -3.08
N LYS A 297 -22.88 12.18 -1.94
CA LYS A 297 -23.20 12.69 -0.61
C LYS A 297 -21.97 12.78 0.28
N VAL A 298 -22.03 13.68 1.24
CA VAL A 298 -21.13 13.72 2.40
C VAL A 298 -21.99 13.53 3.64
N TRP A 299 -21.60 12.60 4.49
CA TRP A 299 -22.31 12.25 5.72
C TRP A 299 -21.48 12.64 6.93
N LYS A 300 -22.13 13.06 8.02
CA LYS A 300 -21.52 13.20 9.35
C LYS A 300 -22.01 12.07 10.25
N LEU A 301 -21.12 11.18 10.65
CA LEU A 301 -21.40 10.07 11.56
C LEU A 301 -21.06 10.48 13.00
N ILE A 302 -22.08 10.53 13.85
CA ILE A 302 -21.96 10.95 15.26
C ILE A 302 -22.24 9.76 16.17
N PRO A 303 -21.34 9.42 17.11
CA PRO A 303 -21.59 8.38 18.10
C PRO A 303 -22.76 8.76 19.03
N LEU A 304 -23.69 7.82 19.25
CA LEU A 304 -24.93 8.05 20.01
C LEU A 304 -24.71 8.58 21.44
N ASN A 305 -23.57 8.27 22.07
CA ASN A 305 -23.26 8.71 23.43
C ASN A 305 -22.52 10.08 23.47
N GLY A 306 -22.51 10.82 22.36
CA GLY A 306 -22.11 12.24 22.28
C GLY A 306 -20.61 12.55 22.43
N LYS A 307 -19.79 11.61 22.91
CA LYS A 307 -18.32 11.76 22.95
C LYS A 307 -17.68 10.75 22.02
N GLY A 308 -17.45 11.16 20.77
CA GLY A 308 -16.62 10.40 19.85
C GLY A 308 -15.16 10.36 20.28
N LYS A 309 -14.37 9.55 19.57
CA LYS A 309 -12.92 9.49 19.81
C LYS A 309 -12.28 10.57 18.95
N LYS A 310 -11.60 11.51 19.61
CA LYS A 310 -10.83 12.54 18.90
C LYS A 310 -9.74 11.88 18.05
N PRO A 311 -9.41 12.45 16.88
CA PRO A 311 -8.30 11.97 16.09
C PRO A 311 -7.01 12.03 16.91
N GLU A 312 -6.27 10.93 16.91
CA GLU A 312 -4.97 10.88 17.57
C GLU A 312 -3.89 11.39 16.63
N LYS A 313 -2.85 12.02 17.19
CA LYS A 313 -1.68 12.44 16.40
C LYS A 313 -0.88 11.21 15.99
N HIS A 314 -0.81 10.94 14.70
CA HIS A 314 -0.01 9.88 14.11
C HIS A 314 1.41 10.33 13.75
N LYS A 315 2.38 9.49 14.12
CA LYS A 315 3.81 9.66 13.84
C LYS A 315 4.18 8.98 12.51
N ALA A 316 5.37 9.30 12.00
CA ALA A 316 5.99 8.50 10.94
C ALA A 316 6.05 7.02 11.32
N MET A 317 6.09 6.15 10.31
CA MET A 317 6.15 4.71 10.50
C MET A 317 7.36 4.35 11.37
N VAL A 318 7.10 3.72 12.53
CA VAL A 318 8.14 3.47 13.53
C VAL A 318 9.25 2.58 12.97
N ASP A 319 8.86 1.60 12.15
CA ASP A 319 9.77 0.64 11.53
C ASP A 319 10.59 1.23 10.39
N GLU A 320 10.25 2.43 9.88
CA GLU A 320 11.05 3.12 8.84
C GLU A 320 12.29 3.81 9.44
N ILE A 321 12.28 4.08 10.75
CA ILE A 321 13.43 4.64 11.45
C ILE A 321 14.41 3.50 11.71
N SER A 322 15.61 3.59 11.12
CA SER A 322 16.64 2.57 11.32
C SER A 322 17.00 2.47 12.82
N PRO A 323 16.98 1.27 13.42
CA PRO A 323 17.40 1.08 14.82
C PRO A 323 18.92 1.26 15.04
N GLY A 324 19.67 1.68 14.02
CA GLY A 324 21.13 1.85 14.05
C GLY A 324 21.86 0.86 13.15
N LYS A 325 23.10 0.50 13.50
CA LYS A 325 23.86 -0.53 12.75
C LYS A 325 23.12 -1.86 12.86
N GLN A 326 22.78 -2.45 11.72
CA GLN A 326 22.14 -3.77 11.66
C GLN A 326 23.18 -4.84 11.97
N GLU A 327 23.09 -5.46 13.15
CA GLU A 327 24.01 -6.51 13.59
C GLU A 327 23.45 -7.91 13.36
N ALA A 328 24.29 -8.84 12.89
CA ALA A 328 23.88 -10.24 12.69
C ALA A 328 23.41 -10.95 13.98
N LYS A 329 23.74 -10.43 15.17
CA LYS A 329 23.28 -10.98 16.46
C LYS A 329 21.78 -10.79 16.68
N SER A 330 21.19 -9.69 16.21
CA SER A 330 19.75 -9.43 16.37
C SER A 330 18.90 -10.42 15.58
N LEU A 331 19.42 -10.95 14.47
CA LEU A 331 18.74 -11.97 13.66
C LEU A 331 18.35 -13.22 14.45
N LYS A 332 19.11 -13.59 15.50
CA LYS A 332 18.75 -14.74 16.34
C LYS A 332 17.45 -14.53 17.11
N GLN A 333 17.15 -13.29 17.50
CA GLN A 333 15.96 -12.96 18.28
C GLN A 333 14.69 -12.88 17.41
N ILE A 334 14.85 -12.53 16.14
CA ILE A 334 13.73 -12.29 15.21
C ILE A 334 13.57 -13.39 14.15
N ASN A 335 14.33 -14.49 14.23
CA ASN A 335 14.42 -15.51 13.18
C ASN A 335 13.09 -16.21 12.83
N SER A 336 12.10 -16.21 13.71
CA SER A 336 10.77 -16.78 13.46
C SER A 336 9.76 -15.74 12.97
N ASN A 337 10.14 -14.46 12.96
CA ASN A 337 9.24 -13.35 12.73
C ASN A 337 9.40 -12.76 11.33
N ARG A 338 8.48 -13.13 10.42
CA ARG A 338 8.53 -12.70 9.02
C ARG A 338 8.44 -11.18 8.82
N PHE A 339 7.66 -10.49 9.65
CA PHE A 339 7.49 -9.03 9.56
C PHE A 339 8.76 -8.29 9.98
N GLU A 340 9.35 -8.69 11.11
CA GLU A 340 10.60 -8.09 11.60
C GLU A 340 11.78 -8.40 10.68
N LEU A 341 11.85 -9.62 10.13
CA LEU A 341 12.88 -9.98 9.16
C LEU A 341 12.75 -9.18 7.86
N ALA A 342 11.53 -8.92 7.36
CA ALA A 342 11.32 -8.09 6.18
C ALA A 342 11.86 -6.67 6.38
N SER A 343 11.49 -6.03 7.50
CA SER A 343 11.99 -4.70 7.87
C SER A 343 13.51 -4.69 8.08
N PHE A 344 14.05 -5.65 8.83
CA PHE A 344 15.48 -5.76 9.07
C PHE A 344 16.29 -5.82 7.76
N PHE A 345 15.92 -6.70 6.84
CA PHE A 345 16.66 -6.84 5.59
C PHE A 345 16.42 -5.68 4.62
N TRP A 346 15.25 -5.04 4.63
CA TRP A 346 15.03 -3.79 3.91
C TRP A 346 15.99 -2.69 4.35
N HIS A 347 16.17 -2.49 5.66
CA HIS A 347 17.17 -1.56 6.20
C HIS A 347 18.60 -1.94 5.82
N SER A 348 18.90 -3.24 5.72
CA SER A 348 20.21 -3.73 5.30
C SER A 348 20.55 -3.38 3.84
N LYS A 349 19.53 -3.12 3.01
CA LYS A 349 19.67 -2.79 1.59
C LYS A 349 19.72 -1.29 1.30
N ARG A 350 19.47 -0.44 2.30
CA ARG A 350 19.50 1.02 2.09
C ARG A 350 20.92 1.52 1.75
N PRO A 351 21.03 2.57 0.91
CA PRO A 351 22.30 3.21 0.63
C PRO A 351 23.07 3.57 1.90
N GLY A 352 24.38 3.28 1.92
CA GLY A 352 25.25 3.51 3.07
C GLY A 352 25.35 2.34 4.05
N ASN A 353 24.46 1.34 3.97
CA ASN A 353 24.58 0.11 4.74
C ASN A 353 25.51 -0.89 4.02
N LYS A 354 26.50 -1.42 4.73
CA LYS A 354 27.52 -2.36 4.18
C LYS A 354 27.53 -3.71 4.89
N THR A 355 26.48 -4.04 5.64
CA THR A 355 26.42 -5.31 6.38
C THR A 355 26.46 -6.49 5.42
N LYS A 356 27.48 -7.35 5.58
CA LYS A 356 27.57 -8.63 4.90
C LYS A 356 27.05 -9.73 5.84
N PHE A 357 26.24 -10.63 5.29
CA PHE A 357 25.70 -11.77 6.04
C PHE A 357 26.39 -13.04 5.60
N LEU A 358 26.87 -13.84 6.55
CA LEU A 358 27.40 -15.17 6.26
C LEU A 358 26.21 -16.13 6.07
N TRP A 359 25.96 -16.55 4.84
CA TRP A 359 24.84 -17.42 4.45
C TRP A 359 24.66 -18.65 5.36
N GLU A 360 25.77 -19.30 5.73
CA GLU A 360 25.74 -20.50 6.57
C GLU A 360 25.35 -20.24 8.02
N ALA A 361 25.49 -19.01 8.50
CA ALA A 361 25.07 -18.62 9.85
C ALA A 361 23.58 -18.22 9.91
N LEU A 362 22.91 -18.07 8.76
CA LEU A 362 21.52 -17.63 8.69
C LEU A 362 20.55 -18.80 8.88
N SER A 363 19.47 -18.55 9.63
CA SER A 363 18.32 -19.46 9.70
C SER A 363 17.61 -19.58 8.34
N GLU A 364 16.78 -20.60 8.16
CA GLU A 364 15.95 -20.77 6.95
C GLU A 364 15.13 -19.50 6.63
N ASN A 365 14.43 -18.95 7.62
CA ASN A 365 13.63 -17.73 7.45
C ASN A 365 14.48 -16.50 7.16
N SER A 366 15.66 -16.38 7.79
CA SER A 366 16.58 -15.27 7.51
C SER A 366 17.13 -15.34 6.08
N ARG A 367 17.41 -16.55 5.56
CA ARG A 367 17.79 -16.76 4.15
C ARG A 367 16.67 -16.34 3.21
N ILE A 368 15.43 -16.75 3.49
CA ILE A 368 14.25 -16.37 2.72
C ILE A 368 14.05 -14.85 2.72
N ALA A 369 14.17 -14.20 3.88
CA ALA A 369 14.00 -12.75 3.99
C ALA A 369 15.14 -11.97 3.30
N LEU A 370 16.39 -12.43 3.43
CA LEU A 370 17.52 -11.84 2.71
C LEU A 370 17.36 -11.96 1.18
N LEU A 371 16.91 -13.12 0.70
CA LEU A 371 16.59 -13.32 -0.71
C LEU A 371 15.47 -12.36 -1.15
N THR A 372 14.35 -12.34 -0.43
CA THR A 372 13.19 -11.48 -0.76
C THR A 372 13.57 -10.01 -0.77
N ALA A 373 14.47 -9.59 0.13
CA ALA A 373 14.97 -8.23 0.19
C ALA A 373 15.78 -7.81 -1.04
N ALA A 374 16.17 -8.74 -1.92
CA ALA A 374 16.75 -8.40 -3.21
C ALA A 374 15.79 -7.57 -4.08
N LYS A 375 14.47 -7.59 -3.84
CA LYS A 375 13.50 -6.68 -4.49
C LYS A 375 13.77 -5.19 -4.22
N TRP A 376 14.53 -4.88 -3.17
CA TRP A 376 14.87 -3.51 -2.75
C TRP A 376 16.28 -3.09 -3.18
N ASP A 377 16.97 -3.95 -3.94
CA ASP A 377 18.35 -3.77 -4.38
C ASP A 377 18.41 -3.81 -5.91
N GLU A 378 19.16 -2.91 -6.53
CA GLU A 378 19.38 -2.93 -7.99
C GLU A 378 20.21 -4.14 -8.41
N ARG A 379 21.11 -4.63 -7.53
CA ARG A 379 21.99 -5.75 -7.84
C ARG A 379 21.54 -7.00 -7.11
N LYS A 380 21.23 -8.04 -7.86
CA LYS A 380 20.89 -9.36 -7.31
C LYS A 380 22.15 -10.19 -7.14
N ASP A 381 22.32 -10.76 -5.95
CA ASP A 381 23.46 -11.63 -5.64
C ASP A 381 23.24 -13.02 -6.27
N GLN A 382 23.80 -13.20 -7.48
CA GLN A 382 23.65 -14.45 -8.24
C GLN A 382 24.31 -15.64 -7.52
N GLU A 383 25.40 -15.41 -6.79
CA GLU A 383 26.06 -16.48 -6.02
C GLU A 383 25.15 -16.96 -4.88
N GLN A 384 24.50 -16.02 -4.20
CA GLN A 384 23.53 -16.33 -3.16
C GLN A 384 22.29 -17.05 -3.72
N ILE A 385 21.78 -16.64 -4.87
CA ILE A 385 20.67 -17.32 -5.56
C ILE A 385 21.08 -18.76 -5.94
N LEU A 386 22.27 -18.95 -6.49
CA LEU A 386 22.79 -20.28 -6.84
C LEU A 386 22.94 -21.19 -5.60
N LYS A 387 23.42 -20.64 -4.48
CA LYS A 387 23.48 -21.36 -3.20
C LYS A 387 22.09 -21.74 -2.69
N ALA A 388 21.11 -20.85 -2.85
CA ALA A 388 19.74 -21.07 -2.41
C ALA A 388 19.06 -22.20 -3.19
N ILE A 389 19.17 -22.22 -4.51
CA ILE A 389 18.54 -23.25 -5.35
C ILE A 389 19.21 -24.62 -5.20
N ASN A 390 20.52 -24.68 -4.95
CA ASN A 390 21.25 -25.93 -4.70
C ASN A 390 21.17 -26.40 -3.24
N GLY A 391 20.60 -25.58 -2.34
CA GLY A 391 20.49 -25.89 -0.93
C GLY A 391 19.39 -26.93 -0.63
N PRO A 392 19.41 -27.51 0.58
CA PRO A 392 18.48 -28.59 0.95
C PRO A 392 17.06 -28.10 1.30
N SER A 393 16.87 -26.81 1.56
CA SER A 393 15.57 -26.27 1.98
C SER A 393 14.68 -25.92 0.79
N LYS A 394 13.57 -26.65 0.64
CA LYS A 394 12.55 -26.40 -0.38
C LYS A 394 11.96 -24.99 -0.31
N LYS A 395 11.80 -24.42 0.89
CA LYS A 395 11.27 -23.05 1.06
C LYS A 395 12.27 -21.99 0.59
N VAL A 396 13.56 -22.19 0.87
CA VAL A 396 14.63 -21.32 0.38
C VAL A 396 14.75 -21.42 -1.14
N GLN A 397 14.62 -22.62 -1.71
CA GLN A 397 14.53 -22.82 -3.16
C GLN A 397 13.37 -22.03 -3.76
N VAL A 398 12.14 -22.18 -3.23
CA VAL A 398 10.96 -21.42 -3.70
C VAL A 398 11.21 -19.91 -3.67
N ALA A 399 11.78 -19.37 -2.59
CA ALA A 399 12.10 -17.94 -2.50
C ALA A 399 13.08 -17.49 -3.59
N ALA A 400 14.11 -18.29 -3.87
CA ALA A 400 15.08 -18.00 -4.93
C ALA A 400 14.47 -18.10 -6.34
N ILE A 401 13.61 -19.09 -6.57
CA ILE A 401 12.94 -19.30 -7.86
C ILE A 401 12.03 -18.12 -8.20
N ARG A 402 11.34 -17.54 -7.21
CA ARG A 402 10.54 -16.32 -7.41
C ARG A 402 11.41 -15.17 -7.92
N ILE A 403 12.59 -14.97 -7.33
CA ILE A 403 13.52 -13.90 -7.75
C ILE A 403 14.04 -14.18 -9.17
N ILE A 404 14.39 -15.43 -9.48
CA ILE A 404 14.82 -15.85 -10.82
C ILE A 404 13.76 -15.51 -11.86
N ALA A 405 12.48 -15.81 -11.58
CA ALA A 405 11.37 -15.52 -12.46
C ALA A 405 11.11 -14.00 -12.58
N ASP A 406 11.10 -13.29 -11.44
CA ASP A 406 10.84 -11.85 -11.40
C ASP A 406 11.88 -11.07 -12.23
N GLU A 407 13.14 -11.49 -12.17
CA GLU A 407 14.25 -10.81 -12.84
C GLU A 407 14.58 -11.42 -14.21
N ASN A 408 13.76 -12.36 -14.68
CA ASN A 408 13.93 -13.09 -15.94
C ASN A 408 15.36 -13.64 -16.14
N MET A 409 15.92 -14.30 -15.11
CA MET A 409 17.31 -14.76 -15.11
C MET A 409 17.48 -16.08 -15.87
N LYS A 410 17.52 -15.99 -17.22
CA LYS A 410 17.58 -17.15 -18.14
C LYS A 410 18.74 -18.12 -17.88
N GLN A 411 19.84 -17.65 -17.28
CA GLN A 411 20.98 -18.49 -16.92
C GLN A 411 20.67 -19.57 -15.87
N PHE A 412 19.54 -19.46 -15.15
CA PHE A 412 19.13 -20.47 -14.17
C PHE A 412 18.18 -21.53 -14.73
N GLN A 413 17.86 -21.52 -16.04
CA GLN A 413 16.92 -22.47 -16.63
C GLN A 413 17.30 -23.93 -16.38
N GLU A 414 18.55 -24.33 -16.66
CA GLU A 414 19.04 -25.70 -16.44
C GLU A 414 18.94 -26.13 -14.96
N PRO A 415 19.41 -25.33 -13.97
CA PRO A 415 19.15 -25.60 -12.56
C PRO A 415 17.68 -25.80 -12.21
N LEU A 416 16.76 -25.00 -12.78
CA LEU A 416 15.32 -25.14 -12.54
C LEU A 416 14.77 -26.44 -13.13
N GLU A 417 15.20 -26.84 -14.33
CA GLU A 417 14.77 -28.10 -14.96
C GLU A 417 15.19 -29.31 -14.12
N LYS A 418 16.37 -29.26 -13.50
CA LYS A 418 16.83 -30.30 -12.54
C LYS A 418 15.96 -30.35 -11.27
N ILE A 419 15.58 -29.20 -10.73
CA ILE A 419 14.65 -29.13 -9.59
C ILE A 419 13.29 -29.70 -9.98
N LEU A 420 12.76 -29.30 -11.14
CA LEU A 420 11.46 -29.78 -11.64
C LEU A 420 11.42 -31.30 -11.77
N GLY A 421 12.49 -31.90 -12.32
CA GLY A 421 12.58 -33.35 -12.51
C GLY A 421 12.71 -34.17 -11.22
N SER A 422 13.04 -33.55 -10.10
CA SER A 422 13.21 -34.23 -8.79
C SER A 422 12.17 -33.84 -7.74
N ALA A 423 11.43 -32.75 -7.95
CA ALA A 423 10.40 -32.30 -7.04
C ALA A 423 9.13 -33.16 -7.15
N ASP A 424 8.46 -33.38 -6.02
CA ASP A 424 7.13 -34.01 -5.99
C ASP A 424 6.15 -33.17 -6.83
N PRO A 425 5.45 -33.75 -7.84
CA PRO A 425 4.53 -33.04 -8.74
C PRO A 425 3.44 -32.23 -8.03
N ASN A 426 3.04 -32.63 -6.82
CA ASN A 426 2.00 -31.95 -6.05
C ASN A 426 2.56 -30.86 -5.13
N SER A 427 3.88 -30.80 -4.96
CA SER A 427 4.53 -29.85 -4.05
C SER A 427 4.48 -28.41 -4.57
N GLN A 428 4.53 -27.45 -3.63
CA GLN A 428 4.69 -26.04 -3.94
C GLN A 428 5.96 -25.78 -4.76
N LEU A 429 7.05 -26.47 -4.46
CA LEU A 429 8.31 -26.36 -5.20
C LEU A 429 8.13 -26.70 -6.68
N PHE A 430 7.47 -27.82 -6.99
CA PHE A 430 7.21 -28.21 -8.38
C PHE A 430 6.40 -27.16 -9.13
N LYS A 431 5.26 -26.73 -8.57
CA LYS A 431 4.35 -25.76 -9.21
C LYS A 431 5.03 -24.40 -9.48
N VAL A 432 5.79 -23.90 -8.50
CA VAL A 432 6.55 -22.65 -8.62
C VAL A 432 7.65 -22.80 -9.68
N THR A 433 8.39 -23.92 -9.66
CA THR A 433 9.48 -24.18 -10.62
C THR A 433 8.95 -24.29 -12.05
N GLU A 434 7.86 -25.03 -12.25
CA GLU A 434 7.22 -25.20 -13.55
C GLU A 434 6.77 -23.85 -14.12
N SER A 435 6.13 -23.03 -13.29
CA SER A 435 5.70 -21.68 -13.68
C SER A 435 6.90 -20.79 -14.02
N ALA A 436 7.96 -20.79 -13.20
CA ALA A 436 9.17 -20.02 -13.46
C ALA A 436 9.82 -20.39 -14.81
N ILE A 437 9.94 -21.68 -15.13
CA ILE A 437 10.48 -22.14 -16.42
C ILE A 437 9.60 -21.65 -17.59
N LYS A 438 8.28 -21.66 -17.44
CA LYS A 438 7.35 -21.13 -18.47
C LYS A 438 7.57 -19.63 -18.69
N GLU A 439 7.80 -18.87 -17.62
CA GLU A 439 8.06 -17.42 -17.71
C GLU A 439 9.43 -17.11 -18.36
N LEU A 440 10.49 -17.86 -18.04
CA LEU A 440 11.82 -17.65 -18.65
C LEU A 440 11.85 -17.92 -20.17
N LYS A 441 10.89 -18.70 -20.67
CA LYS A 441 10.74 -19.04 -22.10
C LYS A 441 9.96 -18.00 -22.90
N LYS A 442 9.28 -17.06 -22.23
CA LYS A 442 8.71 -15.88 -22.88
C LYS A 442 9.82 -14.89 -23.26
#